data_AF-A0A917GPA6-F1
#
_entry.id   AF-A0A917GPA6-F1
#
_cell.length_a   1.000
_cell.length_b   1.000
_cell.length_c   1.000
_cell.angle_alpha   90.00
_cell.angle_beta   90.00
_cell.angle_gamma   90.00
#
_symmetry.space_group_name_H-M   'P 1'
#
loop_
_entity.id
_entity.type
_entity.pdbx_description
1 polymer ?
#
loop_
_entity_poly.entity_id
_entity_poly.type
_entity_poly.pdbx_seq_one_letter_code
_entity_poly.pdbx_strand_id
1 'polypeptide(L)'
;MASGFFALLDDIGALMDDVAAMSKITTKKTAGILGDDLAVNAEKASGFVSSRELPVLWAITKGSFLNKLIILPIAFLLSAFLPWGVTVVLILGGVYLAFEGAEKIYEIFVPHKETIVTELKTQELSESDILELEKKKVKSAIITDFILSVEIVIIALGTVVGEDILFQIMVVSIVAIIATIGVYGIVALIVRMDDFGLRLIRLGKGKGVLNFFGNFLVQALPKVIKALSVIGTIALLLVAGGIFAHNIDFFHHILESWPSMIREFLIGLAVGFLALLVFKLVMWVVGMIRG
;
A
#
# COMPACT_ATOMS: atom_id res chain seq x y z
N MET A 1 -41.16 -13.19 28.84
CA MET A 1 -40.05 -14.00 28.28
C MET A 1 -39.65 -13.56 26.86
N ALA A 2 -40.59 -13.20 25.97
CA ALA A 2 -40.23 -12.72 24.62
C ALA A 2 -39.59 -11.31 24.57
N SER A 3 -39.98 -10.38 25.46
CA SER A 3 -39.48 -8.98 25.38
C SER A 3 -37.99 -8.83 25.70
N GLY A 4 -37.40 -9.70 26.52
CA GLY A 4 -35.96 -9.66 26.84
C GLY A 4 -35.08 -10.11 25.67
N PHE A 5 -35.57 -11.02 24.83
CA PHE A 5 -34.85 -11.44 23.61
C PHE A 5 -34.87 -10.36 22.53
N PHE A 6 -36.02 -9.69 22.34
CA PHE A 6 -36.12 -8.59 21.39
C PHE A 6 -35.34 -7.35 21.85
N ALA A 7 -35.28 -7.07 23.16
CA ALA A 7 -34.43 -6.00 23.69
C ALA A 7 -32.94 -6.26 23.42
N LEU A 8 -32.46 -7.50 23.60
CA LEU A 8 -31.07 -7.85 23.26
C LEU A 8 -30.77 -7.70 21.77
N LEU A 9 -31.71 -8.05 20.89
CA LEU A 9 -31.56 -7.83 19.45
C LEU A 9 -31.56 -6.35 19.08
N ASP A 10 -32.36 -5.53 19.77
CA ASP A 10 -32.41 -4.08 19.59
C ASP A 10 -31.09 -3.43 20.05
N ASP A 11 -30.56 -3.85 21.21
CA ASP A 11 -29.26 -3.40 21.71
C ASP A 11 -28.12 -3.79 20.75
N ILE A 12 -28.14 -5.01 20.22
CA ILE A 12 -27.18 -5.45 19.18
C ILE A 12 -27.36 -4.60 17.91
N GLY A 13 -28.61 -4.33 17.51
CA GLY A 13 -28.93 -3.50 16.35
C GLY A 13 -28.37 -2.08 16.47
N ALA A 14 -28.62 -1.42 17.61
CA ALA A 14 -28.09 -0.09 17.90
C ALA A 14 -26.55 -0.08 17.90
N LEU A 15 -25.92 -1.08 18.53
CA LEU A 15 -24.46 -1.22 18.52
C LEU A 15 -23.91 -1.47 17.11
N MET A 16 -24.61 -2.24 16.27
CA MET A 16 -24.24 -2.44 14.86
C MET A 16 -24.38 -1.16 14.02
N ASP A 17 -25.40 -0.34 14.27
CA ASP A 17 -25.56 0.95 13.62
C ASP A 17 -24.43 1.92 13.99
N ASP A 18 -24.04 1.96 15.27
CA ASP A 18 -22.90 2.76 15.74
C ASP A 18 -21.58 2.27 15.14
N VAL A 19 -21.36 0.96 15.11
CA VAL A 19 -20.21 0.35 14.44
C VAL A 19 -20.18 0.71 12.96
N ALA A 20 -21.31 0.67 12.26
CA ALA A 20 -21.39 1.03 10.86
C ALA A 20 -21.09 2.53 10.63
N ALA A 21 -21.64 3.40 11.49
CA ALA A 21 -21.39 4.84 11.44
C ALA A 21 -19.92 5.17 11.68
N MET A 22 -19.31 4.59 12.72
CA MET A 22 -17.89 4.80 13.03
C MET A 22 -16.98 4.16 11.98
N SER A 23 -17.32 2.99 11.44
CA SER A 23 -16.59 2.38 10.32
C SER A 23 -16.58 3.29 9.09
N LYS A 24 -17.70 3.97 8.79
CA LYS A 24 -17.78 4.94 7.68
C LYS A 24 -16.90 6.17 7.93
N ILE A 25 -16.94 6.74 9.14
CA ILE A 25 -16.11 7.90 9.51
C ILE A 25 -14.62 7.53 9.43
N THR A 26 -14.27 6.36 9.96
CA THR A 26 -12.92 5.82 9.98
C THR A 26 -12.39 5.55 8.58
N THR A 27 -13.21 4.92 7.73
CA THR A 27 -12.90 4.69 6.31
C THR A 27 -12.67 6.02 5.58
N LYS A 28 -13.47 7.05 5.90
CA LYS A 28 -13.29 8.39 5.32
C LYS A 28 -11.97 9.05 5.76
N LYS A 29 -11.59 8.89 7.03
CA LYS A 29 -10.30 9.40 7.55
C LYS A 29 -9.09 8.67 6.97
N THR A 30 -9.24 7.39 6.65
CA THR A 30 -8.19 6.58 6.01
C THR A 30 -8.20 6.68 4.48
N ALA A 31 -9.16 7.37 3.87
CA ALA A 31 -9.34 7.40 2.41
C ALA A 31 -8.12 7.91 1.63
N GLY A 32 -7.37 8.88 2.17
CA GLY A 32 -6.13 9.34 1.56
C GLY A 32 -5.10 8.23 1.47
N ILE A 33 -4.83 7.58 2.60
CA ILE A 33 -3.88 6.48 2.72
C ILE A 33 -4.34 5.22 1.98
N LEU A 34 -5.65 4.98 1.88
CA LEU A 34 -6.20 3.92 1.01
C LEU A 34 -5.95 4.20 -0.47
N GLY A 35 -5.97 5.48 -0.86
CA GLY A 35 -5.59 5.91 -2.21
C GLY A 35 -4.10 5.67 -2.48
N ASP A 36 -3.25 6.00 -1.50
CA ASP A 36 -1.82 5.73 -1.57
C ASP A 36 -1.52 4.23 -1.59
N ASP A 37 -2.18 3.43 -0.75
CA ASP A 37 -2.09 1.96 -0.72
C ASP A 37 -2.50 1.36 -2.06
N LEU A 38 -3.55 1.89 -2.68
CA LEU A 38 -3.94 1.51 -4.04
C LEU A 38 -2.86 1.84 -5.05
N ALA A 39 -2.30 3.04 -5.04
CA ALA A 39 -1.26 3.43 -5.98
C ALA A 39 0.00 2.56 -5.84
N VAL A 40 0.44 2.32 -4.61
CA VAL A 40 1.61 1.50 -4.30
C VAL A 40 1.36 0.03 -4.66
N ASN A 41 0.22 -0.54 -4.29
CA ASN A 41 -0.10 -1.92 -4.65
C ASN A 41 -0.30 -2.10 -6.15
N ALA A 42 -0.91 -1.11 -6.83
CA ALA A 42 -1.04 -1.13 -8.28
C ALA A 42 0.33 -1.07 -8.95
N GLU A 43 1.26 -0.22 -8.48
CA GLU A 43 2.64 -0.21 -8.96
C GLU A 43 3.32 -1.57 -8.73
N LYS A 44 3.23 -2.12 -7.50
CA LYS A 44 3.91 -3.36 -7.11
C LYS A 44 3.37 -4.58 -7.84
N ALA A 45 2.09 -4.59 -8.19
CA ALA A 45 1.44 -5.66 -8.96
C ALA A 45 1.60 -5.48 -10.48
N SER A 46 1.99 -4.29 -10.94
CA SER A 46 2.21 -4.00 -12.36
C SER A 46 3.66 -4.27 -12.77
N GLY A 47 3.88 -4.59 -14.04
CA GLY A 47 5.24 -4.81 -14.57
C GLY A 47 5.78 -6.23 -14.37
N PHE A 48 4.88 -7.19 -14.16
CA PHE A 48 5.13 -8.59 -14.46
C PHE A 48 4.78 -8.86 -15.93
N VAL A 49 5.21 -10.00 -16.47
CA VAL A 49 4.72 -10.47 -17.77
C VAL A 49 3.19 -10.56 -17.68
N SER A 50 2.43 -9.95 -18.60
CA SER A 50 0.96 -9.75 -18.47
C SER A 50 0.18 -11.01 -18.05
N SER A 51 0.63 -12.20 -18.47
CA SER A 51 0.03 -13.49 -18.06
C SER A 51 0.18 -13.86 -16.56
N ARG A 52 1.07 -13.19 -15.82
CA ARG A 52 1.45 -13.49 -14.43
C ARG A 52 0.96 -12.44 -13.42
N GLU A 53 0.40 -11.33 -13.87
CA GLU A 53 -0.03 -10.22 -13.00
C GLU A 53 -1.16 -10.65 -12.04
N LEU A 54 -2.15 -11.43 -12.50
CA LEU A 54 -3.23 -11.94 -11.63
C LEU A 54 -2.77 -12.98 -10.58
N PRO A 55 -1.99 -14.02 -10.94
CA PRO A 55 -1.42 -14.93 -9.94
C PRO A 55 -0.57 -14.23 -8.88
N VAL A 56 0.23 -13.24 -9.30
CA VAL A 56 1.06 -12.45 -8.39
C VAL A 56 0.20 -11.59 -7.47
N LEU A 57 -0.79 -10.87 -8.03
CA LEU A 57 -1.74 -10.09 -7.23
C LEU A 57 -2.42 -10.95 -6.18
N TRP A 58 -2.86 -12.17 -6.55
CA TRP A 58 -3.47 -13.11 -5.61
C TRP A 58 -2.52 -13.57 -4.50
N ALA A 59 -1.24 -13.77 -4.80
CA ALA A 59 -0.23 -14.10 -3.81
C ALA A 59 -0.02 -12.93 -2.82
N ILE A 60 0.04 -11.70 -3.34
CA ILE A 60 0.13 -10.48 -2.52
C ILE A 60 -1.13 -10.33 -1.65
N THR A 61 -2.33 -10.46 -2.22
CA THR A 61 -3.60 -10.36 -1.49
C THR A 61 -3.69 -11.37 -0.34
N LYS A 62 -3.28 -12.64 -0.57
CA LYS A 62 -3.24 -13.66 0.47
C LYS A 62 -2.24 -13.32 1.59
N GLY A 63 -1.05 -12.87 1.21
CA GLY A 63 -0.03 -12.43 2.18
C GLY A 63 -0.51 -11.24 3.00
N SER A 64 -1.09 -10.24 2.35
CA SER A 64 -1.68 -9.05 2.95
C SER A 64 -2.81 -9.39 3.95
N PHE A 65 -3.70 -10.32 3.58
CA PHE A 65 -4.78 -10.75 4.47
C PHE A 65 -4.23 -11.41 5.74
N LEU A 66 -3.21 -12.28 5.60
CA LEU A 66 -2.54 -12.90 6.74
C LEU A 66 -1.82 -11.85 7.61
N ASN A 67 -1.16 -10.88 7.00
CA ASN A 67 -0.54 -9.77 7.70
C ASN A 67 -1.56 -9.01 8.54
N LYS A 68 -2.72 -8.63 7.96
CA LYS A 68 -3.78 -7.91 8.69
C LYS A 68 -4.35 -8.73 9.85
N LEU A 69 -4.49 -10.05 9.68
CA LEU A 69 -4.91 -10.95 10.75
C LEU A 69 -3.92 -11.00 11.93
N ILE A 70 -2.62 -10.78 11.66
CA ILE A 70 -1.56 -10.71 12.68
C ILE A 70 -1.46 -9.30 13.28
N ILE A 71 -1.52 -8.26 12.44
CA ILE A 71 -1.42 -6.85 12.83
C ILE A 71 -2.53 -6.49 13.80
N LEU A 72 -3.78 -6.89 13.53
CA LEU A 72 -4.93 -6.50 14.34
C LEU A 72 -4.77 -6.87 15.83
N PRO A 73 -4.57 -8.16 16.21
CA PRO A 73 -4.32 -8.54 17.60
C PRO A 73 -3.11 -7.82 18.23
N ILE A 74 -2.00 -7.71 17.48
CA ILE A 74 -0.79 -7.05 17.98
C ILE A 74 -1.06 -5.56 18.22
N ALA A 75 -1.77 -4.89 17.33
CA ALA A 75 -2.10 -3.48 17.45
C ALA A 75 -3.04 -3.23 18.64
N PHE A 76 -4.03 -4.09 18.88
CA PHE A 76 -4.88 -3.99 20.07
C PHE A 76 -4.06 -4.20 21.37
N LEU A 77 -3.16 -5.19 21.38
CA LEU A 77 -2.29 -5.45 22.54
C LEU A 77 -1.31 -4.29 22.77
N LEU A 78 -0.64 -3.79 21.72
CA LEU A 78 0.25 -2.65 21.82
C LEU A 78 -0.50 -1.39 22.24
N SER A 79 -1.70 -1.15 21.71
CA SER A 79 -2.55 -0.02 22.12
C SER A 79 -2.93 -0.09 23.60
N ALA A 80 -3.20 -1.28 24.13
CA ALA A 80 -3.57 -1.47 25.53
C ALA A 80 -2.38 -1.40 26.51
N PHE A 81 -1.23 -1.99 26.16
CA PHE A 81 -0.12 -2.20 27.10
C PHE A 81 1.12 -1.36 26.80
N LEU A 82 1.34 -0.95 25.54
CA LEU A 82 2.54 -0.25 25.10
C LEU A 82 2.27 0.76 23.97
N PRO A 83 1.47 1.82 24.19
CA PRO A 83 1.04 2.73 23.12
C PRO A 83 2.21 3.35 22.33
N TRP A 84 3.31 3.68 23.01
CA TRP A 84 4.50 4.24 22.36
C TRP A 84 5.20 3.26 21.40
N GLY A 85 5.03 1.94 21.60
CA GLY A 85 5.60 0.91 20.73
C GLY A 85 5.00 0.96 19.31
N VAL A 86 3.73 1.36 19.20
CA VAL A 86 3.03 1.58 17.94
C VAL A 86 3.74 2.65 17.10
N THR A 87 4.04 3.79 17.72
CA THR A 87 4.76 4.90 17.09
C THR A 87 6.16 4.49 16.63
N VAL A 88 6.89 3.71 17.43
CA VAL A 88 8.23 3.23 17.04
C VAL A 88 8.17 2.32 15.81
N VAL A 89 7.22 1.38 15.78
CA VAL A 89 7.04 0.48 14.62
C VAL A 89 6.69 1.28 13.37
N LEU A 90 5.81 2.27 13.49
CA LEU A 90 5.46 3.16 12.38
C LEU A 90 6.66 3.95 11.87
N ILE A 91 7.43 4.59 12.74
CA ILE A 91 8.60 5.39 12.34
C ILE A 91 9.62 4.52 11.61
N LEU A 92 9.89 3.30 12.11
CA LEU A 92 10.79 2.36 11.44
C LEU A 92 10.26 1.96 10.05
N GLY A 93 8.95 1.70 9.92
CA GLY A 93 8.29 1.46 8.65
C GLY A 93 8.40 2.67 7.71
N GLY A 94 8.16 3.88 8.22
CA GLY A 94 8.27 5.14 7.49
C GLY A 94 9.69 5.36 6.95
N VAL A 95 10.73 5.03 7.72
CA VAL A 95 12.12 5.10 7.24
C VAL A 95 12.35 4.13 6.09
N TYR A 96 11.84 2.90 6.18
CA TYR A 96 11.93 1.93 5.08
C TYR A 96 11.20 2.43 3.82
N LEU A 97 9.99 2.96 3.94
CA LEU A 97 9.23 3.50 2.80
C LEU A 97 9.91 4.73 2.18
N ALA A 98 10.43 5.64 3.02
CA ALA A 98 11.18 6.81 2.57
C ALA A 98 12.45 6.41 1.83
N PHE A 99 13.19 5.42 2.35
CA PHE A 99 14.35 4.84 1.69
C PHE A 99 13.98 4.25 0.33
N GLU A 100 12.94 3.41 0.25
CA GLU A 100 12.51 2.78 -1.00
C GLU A 100 12.06 3.82 -2.04
N GLY A 101 11.30 4.83 -1.62
CA GLY A 101 10.88 5.92 -2.50
C GLY A 101 12.05 6.76 -3.01
N ALA A 102 13.02 7.09 -2.14
CA ALA A 102 14.22 7.83 -2.52
C ALA A 102 15.16 7.01 -3.42
N GLU A 103 15.26 5.70 -3.19
CA GLU A 103 16.03 4.78 -4.05
C GLU A 103 15.48 4.78 -5.47
N LYS A 104 14.16 4.64 -5.64
CA LYS A 104 13.51 4.71 -6.96
C LYS A 104 13.74 6.04 -7.66
N ILE A 105 13.64 7.16 -6.95
CA ILE A 105 13.95 8.49 -7.51
C ILE A 105 15.44 8.55 -7.92
N TYR A 106 16.33 8.07 -7.06
CA TYR A 106 17.76 8.08 -7.32
C TYR A 106 18.13 7.25 -8.56
N GLU A 107 17.52 6.08 -8.75
CA GLU A 107 17.71 5.22 -9.93
C GLU A 107 17.30 5.90 -11.24
N ILE A 108 16.33 6.82 -11.21
CA ILE A 108 15.93 7.61 -12.38
C ILE A 108 17.02 8.61 -12.78
N PHE A 109 17.70 9.23 -11.82
CA PHE A 109 18.71 10.28 -12.06
C PHE A 109 20.13 9.75 -12.25
N VAL A 110 20.47 8.64 -11.59
CA VAL A 110 21.76 7.96 -11.72
C VAL A 110 21.53 6.59 -12.33
N PRO A 111 21.49 6.50 -13.68
CA PRO A 111 21.41 5.23 -14.36
C PRO A 111 22.69 4.44 -14.05
N HIS A 112 22.58 3.50 -13.13
CA HIS A 112 23.59 2.46 -13.01
C HIS A 112 23.47 1.61 -14.28
N LYS A 113 24.59 1.36 -14.95
CA LYS A 113 24.65 0.22 -15.86
C LYS A 113 24.31 -1.01 -15.02
N GLU A 114 23.18 -1.63 -15.32
CA GLU A 114 22.69 -2.90 -14.77
C GLU A 114 22.10 -2.84 -13.36
N THR A 115 20.78 -2.63 -13.30
CA THR A 115 19.92 -3.37 -12.36
C THR A 115 18.55 -3.60 -13.01
N ILE A 116 18.32 -4.87 -13.40
CA ILE A 116 17.02 -5.57 -13.49
C ILE A 116 16.08 -5.23 -14.67
N VAL A 117 15.99 -3.98 -15.16
CA VAL A 117 14.96 -3.64 -16.17
C VAL A 117 15.41 -3.98 -17.61
N THR A 118 16.71 -4.04 -17.87
CA THR A 118 17.25 -4.33 -19.22
C THR A 118 17.69 -5.79 -19.41
N GLU A 119 17.91 -6.57 -18.35
CA GLU A 119 18.19 -8.01 -18.50
C GLU A 119 16.95 -8.80 -18.94
N LEU A 120 15.74 -8.31 -18.68
CA LEU A 120 14.48 -8.89 -19.16
C LEU A 120 14.35 -8.96 -20.70
N LYS A 121 15.20 -8.25 -21.45
CA LYS A 121 15.20 -8.27 -22.92
C LYS A 121 16.43 -8.89 -23.56
N THR A 122 17.47 -9.22 -22.79
CA THR A 122 18.79 -9.53 -23.38
C THR A 122 19.44 -10.81 -22.89
N GLN A 123 18.91 -11.46 -21.84
CA GLN A 123 19.33 -12.81 -21.43
C GLN A 123 18.13 -13.75 -21.42
N GLU A 124 18.29 -14.94 -21.99
CA GLU A 124 17.33 -16.05 -21.84
C GLU A 124 17.38 -16.52 -20.38
N LEU A 125 16.66 -15.83 -19.50
CA LEU A 125 16.50 -16.24 -18.10
C LEU A 125 15.74 -17.57 -18.05
N SER A 126 16.20 -18.49 -17.20
CA SER A 126 15.48 -19.74 -16.95
C SER A 126 14.13 -19.45 -16.29
N GLU A 127 13.13 -20.32 -16.48
CA GLU A 127 11.86 -20.21 -15.73
C GLU A 127 12.11 -20.16 -14.21
N SER A 128 13.17 -20.80 -13.73
CA SER A 128 13.58 -20.76 -12.32
C SER A 128 14.01 -19.36 -11.86
N ASP A 129 14.81 -18.64 -12.65
CA ASP A 129 15.28 -17.29 -12.34
C ASP A 129 14.11 -16.29 -12.31
N ILE A 130 13.16 -16.44 -13.25
CA ILE A 130 11.94 -15.62 -13.30
C ILE A 130 11.10 -15.84 -12.04
N LEU A 131 10.92 -17.09 -11.60
CA LEU A 131 10.17 -17.42 -10.39
C LEU A 131 10.83 -16.88 -9.11
N GLU A 132 12.16 -16.84 -9.03
CA GLU A 132 12.87 -16.26 -7.89
C GLU A 132 12.70 -14.74 -7.82
N LEU A 133 12.80 -14.05 -8.96
CA LEU A 133 12.54 -12.62 -9.06
C LEU A 133 11.08 -12.29 -8.70
N GLU A 134 10.12 -13.10 -9.15
CA GLU A 134 8.71 -12.96 -8.79
C GLU A 134 8.50 -13.09 -7.29
N LYS A 135 9.06 -14.13 -6.66
CA LYS A 135 8.99 -14.32 -5.20
C LYS A 135 9.59 -13.15 -4.43
N LYS A 136 10.73 -12.62 -4.88
CA LYS A 136 11.38 -11.46 -4.25
C LYS A 136 10.50 -10.22 -4.35
N LYS A 137 9.89 -9.96 -5.51
CA LYS A 137 8.95 -8.84 -5.70
C LYS A 137 7.69 -9.01 -4.84
N VAL A 138 7.09 -10.19 -4.82
CA VAL A 138 5.92 -10.50 -3.96
C VAL A 138 6.25 -10.25 -2.50
N LYS A 139 7.41 -10.72 -2.01
CA LYS A 139 7.84 -10.51 -0.64
C LYS A 139 8.02 -9.02 -0.32
N SER A 140 8.64 -8.26 -1.20
CA SER A 140 8.77 -6.80 -1.05
C SER A 140 7.41 -6.12 -1.01
N ALA A 141 6.49 -6.47 -1.92
CA ALA A 141 5.13 -5.93 -1.94
C ALA A 141 4.36 -6.22 -0.64
N ILE A 142 4.49 -7.43 -0.09
CA ILE A 142 3.87 -7.82 1.19
C ILE A 142 4.45 -7.00 2.36
N ILE A 143 5.74 -6.65 2.35
CA ILE A 143 6.35 -5.80 3.38
C ILE A 143 5.83 -4.36 3.27
N THR A 144 5.76 -3.82 2.06
CA THR A 144 5.21 -2.48 1.83
C THR A 144 3.74 -2.40 2.28
N ASP A 145 2.90 -3.38 1.89
CA ASP A 145 1.51 -3.50 2.33
C ASP A 145 1.39 -3.68 3.84
N PHE A 146 2.31 -4.41 4.49
CA PHE A 146 2.33 -4.52 5.94
C PHE A 146 2.45 -3.14 6.60
N ILE A 147 3.38 -2.31 6.13
CA ILE A 147 3.60 -0.97 6.70
C ILE A 147 2.37 -0.08 6.49
N LEU A 148 1.81 -0.06 5.27
CA LEU A 148 0.60 0.68 4.93
C LEU A 148 -0.61 0.20 5.76
N SER A 149 -0.74 -1.12 5.94
CA SER A 149 -1.81 -1.72 6.75
C SER A 149 -1.70 -1.34 8.22
N VAL A 150 -0.49 -1.32 8.77
CA VAL A 150 -0.25 -0.87 10.15
C VAL A 150 -0.70 0.58 10.33
N GLU A 151 -0.37 1.47 9.39
CA GLU A 151 -0.83 2.87 9.44
C GLU A 151 -2.35 3.01 9.38
N ILE A 152 -3.01 2.32 8.45
CA ILE A 152 -4.48 2.30 8.35
C ILE A 152 -5.10 1.82 9.67
N VAL A 153 -4.58 0.73 10.24
CA VAL A 153 -5.07 0.17 11.52
C VAL A 153 -4.88 1.16 12.67
N ILE A 154 -3.77 1.89 12.70
CA ILE A 154 -3.48 2.86 13.77
C ILE A 154 -4.36 4.09 13.67
N ILE A 155 -4.57 4.62 12.45
CA ILE A 155 -5.52 5.71 12.25
C ILE A 155 -6.93 5.25 12.62
N ALA A 156 -7.29 4.03 12.25
CA ALA A 156 -8.57 3.46 12.62
C ALA A 156 -8.73 3.33 14.14
N LEU A 157 -7.74 2.76 14.83
CA LEU A 157 -7.70 2.71 16.29
C LEU A 157 -7.82 4.12 16.89
N GLY A 158 -7.06 5.08 16.36
CA GLY A 158 -7.08 6.49 16.74
C GLY A 158 -8.46 7.14 16.70
N THR A 159 -9.35 6.67 15.82
CA THR A 159 -10.71 7.22 15.68
C THR A 159 -11.73 6.67 16.66
N VAL A 160 -11.46 5.50 17.23
CA VAL A 160 -12.32 4.80 18.20
C VAL A 160 -11.66 4.71 19.58
N VAL A 161 -10.62 5.51 19.82
CA VAL A 161 -9.98 5.60 21.14
C VAL A 161 -11.00 6.04 22.17
N GLY A 162 -11.08 5.31 23.27
CA GLY A 162 -12.00 5.58 24.38
C GLY A 162 -13.29 4.78 24.33
N GLU A 163 -13.59 4.11 23.21
CA GLU A 163 -14.70 3.16 23.12
C GLU A 163 -14.33 1.80 23.71
N ASP A 164 -15.34 0.96 23.98
CA ASP A 164 -15.13 -0.41 24.45
C ASP A 164 -14.27 -1.23 23.47
N ILE A 165 -13.44 -2.12 24.01
CA ILE A 165 -12.52 -2.97 23.20
C ILE A 165 -13.28 -3.74 22.11
N LEU A 166 -14.47 -4.25 22.42
CA LEU A 166 -15.30 -4.97 21.46
C LEU A 166 -15.71 -4.06 20.29
N PHE A 167 -16.10 -2.81 20.58
CA PHE A 167 -16.43 -1.80 19.57
C PHE A 167 -15.22 -1.46 18.68
N GLN A 168 -14.06 -1.23 19.29
CA GLN A 168 -12.82 -0.98 18.56
C GLN A 168 -12.47 -2.14 17.62
N ILE A 169 -12.57 -3.38 18.11
CA ILE A 169 -12.29 -4.59 17.32
C ILE A 169 -13.20 -4.64 16.10
N MET A 170 -14.49 -4.42 16.25
CA MET A 170 -15.45 -4.48 15.14
C MET A 170 -15.16 -3.40 14.09
N VAL A 171 -15.03 -2.13 14.52
CA VAL A 171 -14.80 -1.00 13.59
C VAL A 171 -13.49 -1.19 12.82
N VAL A 172 -12.38 -1.45 13.52
CA VAL A 172 -11.06 -1.57 12.89
C VAL A 172 -11.01 -2.80 11.97
N SER A 173 -11.66 -3.91 12.34
CA SER A 173 -11.74 -5.11 11.48
C SER A 173 -12.53 -4.84 10.20
N ILE A 174 -13.67 -4.13 10.29
CA ILE A 174 -14.46 -3.75 9.11
C ILE A 174 -13.63 -2.88 8.17
N VAL A 175 -12.93 -1.87 8.71
CA VAL A 175 -12.07 -0.98 7.91
C VAL A 175 -10.95 -1.78 7.23
N ALA A 176 -10.29 -2.69 7.95
CA ALA A 176 -9.23 -3.53 7.38
C ALA A 176 -9.74 -4.45 6.26
N ILE A 177 -10.94 -5.02 6.40
CA ILE A 177 -11.58 -5.84 5.36
C ILE A 177 -11.94 -4.99 4.14
N ILE A 178 -12.58 -3.84 4.36
CA ILE A 178 -12.93 -2.90 3.28
C ILE A 178 -11.69 -2.44 2.52
N ALA A 179 -10.61 -2.10 3.24
CA ALA A 179 -9.33 -1.73 2.66
C ALA A 179 -8.80 -2.85 1.76
N THR A 180 -8.77 -4.09 2.27
CA THR A 180 -8.27 -5.24 1.51
C THR A 180 -9.11 -5.49 0.25
N ILE A 181 -10.42 -5.59 0.37
CA ILE A 181 -11.29 -5.91 -0.78
C ILE A 181 -11.30 -4.73 -1.77
N GLY A 182 -11.37 -3.50 -1.26
CA GLY A 182 -11.44 -2.29 -2.07
C GLY A 182 -10.16 -2.05 -2.85
N VAL A 183 -9.01 -2.04 -2.18
CA VAL A 183 -7.71 -1.78 -2.81
C VAL A 183 -7.37 -2.88 -3.81
N TYR A 184 -7.30 -4.14 -3.39
CA TYR A 184 -6.95 -5.25 -4.28
C TYR A 184 -8.00 -5.48 -5.37
N GLY A 185 -9.27 -5.20 -5.09
CA GLY A 185 -10.34 -5.25 -6.08
C GLY A 185 -10.15 -4.22 -7.19
N ILE A 186 -9.83 -2.98 -6.85
CA ILE A 186 -9.56 -1.94 -7.85
C ILE A 186 -8.27 -2.25 -8.62
N VAL A 187 -7.20 -2.69 -7.96
CA VAL A 187 -5.96 -3.10 -8.62
C VAL A 187 -6.23 -4.23 -9.62
N ALA A 188 -7.03 -5.24 -9.25
CA ALA A 188 -7.40 -6.32 -10.15
C ALA A 188 -8.18 -5.82 -11.38
N LEU A 189 -9.05 -4.81 -11.22
CA LEU A 189 -9.76 -4.20 -12.35
C LEU A 189 -8.83 -3.45 -13.29
N ILE A 190 -7.83 -2.73 -12.75
CA ILE A 190 -6.83 -2.00 -13.53
C ILE A 190 -5.99 -2.98 -14.36
N VAL A 191 -5.49 -4.04 -13.72
CA VAL A 191 -4.66 -5.07 -14.36
C VAL A 191 -5.45 -5.81 -15.46
N ARG A 192 -6.74 -6.07 -15.27
CA ARG A 192 -7.59 -6.76 -16.27
C ARG A 192 -8.11 -5.87 -17.40
N MET A 193 -7.61 -4.63 -17.49
CA MET A 193 -8.08 -3.69 -18.50
C MET A 193 -7.75 -4.16 -19.93
N ASP A 194 -6.63 -4.87 -20.14
CA ASP A 194 -6.25 -5.46 -21.43
C ASP A 194 -7.11 -6.65 -21.82
N ASP A 195 -7.32 -7.61 -20.92
CA ASP A 195 -8.16 -8.79 -21.11
C ASP A 195 -9.58 -8.38 -21.51
N PHE A 196 -10.12 -7.39 -20.80
CA PHE A 196 -11.42 -6.82 -21.11
C PHE A 196 -11.41 -6.12 -22.47
N GLY A 197 -10.37 -5.35 -22.77
CA GLY A 197 -10.19 -4.69 -24.07
C GLY A 197 -10.15 -5.69 -25.24
N LEU A 198 -9.37 -6.77 -25.12
CA LEU A 198 -9.29 -7.84 -26.11
C LEU A 198 -10.64 -8.56 -26.26
N ARG A 199 -11.38 -8.77 -25.17
CA ARG A 199 -12.72 -9.36 -25.21
C ARG A 199 -13.71 -8.47 -25.98
N LEU A 200 -13.66 -7.14 -25.78
CA LEU A 200 -14.50 -6.19 -26.53
C LEU A 200 -14.17 -6.18 -28.04
N ILE A 201 -12.88 -6.24 -28.40
CA ILE A 201 -12.43 -6.32 -29.80
C ILE A 201 -13.00 -7.58 -30.48
N ARG A 202 -12.92 -8.74 -29.80
CA ARG A 202 -13.45 -10.02 -30.29
C ARG A 202 -14.98 -9.97 -30.44
N LEU A 203 -15.69 -9.43 -29.45
CA LEU A 203 -17.16 -9.29 -29.50
C LEU A 203 -17.62 -8.33 -30.61
N GLY A 204 -16.88 -7.24 -30.85
CA GLY A 204 -17.14 -6.30 -31.93
C GLY A 204 -16.76 -6.80 -33.32
N LYS A 205 -16.22 -8.02 -33.47
CA LYS A 205 -15.69 -8.57 -34.73
C LYS A 205 -14.75 -7.59 -35.45
N GLY A 206 -13.98 -6.81 -34.70
CA GLY A 206 -13.04 -5.82 -35.25
C GLY A 206 -13.67 -4.54 -35.84
N LYS A 207 -14.98 -4.29 -35.67
CA LYS A 207 -15.65 -3.08 -36.17
C LYS A 207 -16.59 -2.45 -35.14
N GLY A 208 -16.86 -1.15 -35.30
CA GLY A 208 -17.82 -0.41 -34.48
C GLY A 208 -17.30 0.01 -33.10
N VAL A 209 -18.23 0.49 -32.27
CA VAL A 209 -17.97 1.14 -30.97
C VAL A 209 -17.23 0.21 -30.00
N LEU A 210 -17.59 -1.09 -29.95
CA LEU A 210 -16.93 -2.08 -29.11
C LEU A 210 -15.43 -2.25 -29.46
N ASN A 211 -15.09 -2.22 -30.74
CA ASN A 211 -13.70 -2.31 -31.18
C ASN A 211 -12.91 -1.03 -30.84
N PHE A 212 -13.53 0.14 -30.94
CA PHE A 212 -12.91 1.40 -30.54
C PHE A 212 -12.57 1.40 -29.05
N PHE A 213 -13.54 1.08 -28.18
CA PHE A 213 -13.31 0.99 -26.74
C PHE A 213 -12.29 -0.09 -26.38
N GLY A 214 -12.35 -1.26 -27.02
CA GLY A 214 -11.39 -2.32 -26.77
C GLY A 214 -9.95 -1.93 -27.12
N ASN A 215 -9.74 -1.28 -28.28
CA ASN A 215 -8.42 -0.76 -28.66
C ASN A 215 -7.95 0.35 -27.71
N PHE A 216 -8.86 1.23 -27.27
CA PHE A 216 -8.54 2.27 -26.29
C PHE A 216 -8.02 1.68 -24.98
N LEU A 217 -8.69 0.66 -24.43
CA LEU A 217 -8.27 0.02 -23.17
C LEU A 217 -6.89 -0.64 -23.28
N VAL A 218 -6.65 -1.40 -24.36
CA VAL A 218 -5.35 -2.05 -24.60
C VAL A 218 -4.23 -1.02 -24.78
N GLN A 219 -4.49 0.09 -25.48
CA GLN A 219 -3.50 1.17 -25.66
C GLN A 219 -3.31 2.05 -24.41
N ALA A 220 -4.32 2.13 -23.55
CA ALA A 220 -4.25 2.87 -22.30
C ALA A 220 -3.42 2.14 -21.24
N LEU A 221 -3.45 0.80 -21.21
CA LEU A 221 -2.76 0.02 -20.16
C LEU A 221 -1.29 0.37 -19.97
N PRO A 222 -0.44 0.46 -21.02
CA PRO A 222 0.97 0.84 -20.85
C PRO A 222 1.16 2.23 -20.24
N LYS A 223 0.25 3.17 -20.56
CA LYS A 223 0.29 4.53 -20.00
C LYS A 223 -0.15 4.53 -18.54
N VAL A 224 -1.17 3.73 -18.19
CA VAL A 224 -1.63 3.56 -16.81
C VAL A 224 -0.52 2.94 -15.96
N ILE A 225 0.12 1.86 -16.41
CA ILE A 225 1.23 1.23 -15.69
C ILE A 225 2.39 2.22 -15.47
N LYS A 226 2.76 3.00 -16.50
CA LYS A 226 3.82 4.01 -16.38
C LYS A 226 3.44 5.13 -15.40
N ALA A 227 2.19 5.58 -15.43
CA ALA A 227 1.69 6.58 -14.50
C ALA A 227 1.69 6.04 -13.06
N LEU A 228 1.23 4.80 -12.86
CA LEU A 228 1.20 4.15 -11.55
C LEU A 228 2.59 4.00 -10.93
N SER A 229 3.64 3.77 -11.72
CA SER A 229 5.01 3.73 -11.19
C SER A 229 5.45 5.08 -10.59
N VAL A 230 5.08 6.19 -11.23
CA VAL A 230 5.37 7.53 -10.71
C VAL A 230 4.50 7.84 -9.50
N ILE A 231 3.19 7.59 -9.60
CA ILE A 231 2.23 7.86 -8.52
C ILE A 231 2.56 7.01 -7.30
N GLY A 232 2.90 5.73 -7.47
CA GLY A 232 3.30 4.82 -6.39
C GLY A 232 4.58 5.28 -5.69
N THR A 233 5.58 5.76 -6.44
CA THR A 233 6.79 6.35 -5.85
C THR A 233 6.48 7.61 -5.03
N ILE A 234 5.61 8.48 -5.53
CA ILE A 234 5.16 9.67 -4.79
C ILE A 234 4.38 9.27 -3.54
N ALA A 235 3.49 8.28 -3.65
CA ALA A 235 2.70 7.75 -2.55
C ALA A 235 3.58 7.16 -1.43
N LEU A 236 4.63 6.40 -1.76
CA LEU A 236 5.59 5.90 -0.76
C LEU A 236 6.20 7.03 0.08
N LEU A 237 6.54 8.16 -0.56
CA LEU A 237 7.12 9.32 0.11
C LEU A 237 6.09 10.13 0.89
N LEU A 238 4.86 10.27 0.37
CA LEU A 238 3.76 10.92 1.06
C LEU A 238 3.40 10.17 2.34
N VAL A 239 3.21 8.86 2.25
CA VAL A 239 2.90 7.98 3.39
C VAL A 239 4.03 8.05 4.43
N ALA A 240 5.29 7.89 4.02
CA ALA A 240 6.42 8.01 4.94
C ALA A 240 6.47 9.40 5.61
N GLY A 241 6.26 10.45 4.83
CA GLY A 241 6.17 11.83 5.29
C GLY A 241 5.05 12.06 6.30
N GLY A 242 3.85 11.52 6.05
CA GLY A 242 2.69 11.55 6.92
C GLY A 242 2.95 10.83 8.24
N ILE A 243 3.59 9.66 8.19
CA ILE A 243 4.04 8.94 9.39
C ILE A 243 4.94 9.84 10.24
N PHE A 244 5.95 10.48 9.65
CA PHE A 244 6.85 11.36 10.40
C PHE A 244 6.15 12.63 10.90
N ALA A 245 5.34 13.26 10.06
CA ALA A 245 4.66 14.51 10.36
C ALA A 245 3.60 14.37 11.45
N HIS A 246 3.02 13.18 11.66
CA HIS A 246 2.03 12.94 12.71
C HIS A 246 2.61 12.33 14.00
N ASN A 247 3.79 11.72 13.94
CA ASN A 247 4.33 10.95 15.07
C ASN A 247 5.58 11.58 15.71
N ILE A 248 6.16 12.62 15.11
CA ILE A 248 7.39 13.25 15.60
C ILE A 248 7.16 14.75 15.74
N ASP A 249 7.19 15.21 17.00
CA ASP A 249 6.96 16.63 17.34
C ASP A 249 7.90 17.60 16.62
N PHE A 250 9.14 17.18 16.35
CA PHE A 250 10.10 17.97 15.58
C PHE A 250 9.56 18.39 14.20
N PHE A 251 8.81 17.50 13.54
CA PHE A 251 8.25 17.80 12.23
C PHE A 251 6.97 18.65 12.31
N HIS A 252 6.32 18.79 13.48
CA HIS A 252 5.04 19.50 13.62
C HIS A 252 5.11 20.96 13.18
N HIS A 253 6.23 21.63 13.44
CA HIS A 253 6.46 23.04 13.09
C HIS A 253 7.18 23.25 11.75
N ILE A 254 7.66 22.17 11.12
CA ILE A 254 8.38 22.25 9.85
C ILE A 254 7.36 22.42 8.72
N LEU A 255 7.48 23.51 7.96
CA LEU A 255 6.61 23.83 6.82
C LEU A 255 5.12 23.87 7.17
N GLU A 256 4.77 24.28 8.40
CA GLU A 256 3.38 24.30 8.90
C GLU A 256 2.42 25.12 8.03
N SER A 257 2.93 26.16 7.36
CA SER A 257 2.15 27.01 6.44
C SER A 257 1.94 26.41 5.04
N TRP A 258 2.53 25.26 4.74
CA TRP A 258 2.42 24.62 3.44
C TRP A 258 1.28 23.60 3.41
N PRO A 259 0.69 23.32 2.23
CA PRO A 259 -0.27 22.23 2.08
C PRO A 259 0.31 20.89 2.59
N SER A 260 -0.48 20.12 3.33
CA SER A 260 -0.04 18.88 3.98
C SER A 260 0.66 17.92 3.02
N MET A 261 0.09 17.72 1.84
CA MET A 261 0.66 16.85 0.80
C MET A 261 2.08 17.28 0.38
N ILE A 262 2.34 18.59 0.24
CA ILE A 262 3.68 19.05 -0.15
C ILE A 262 4.65 18.90 1.02
N ARG A 263 4.20 19.24 2.22
CA ARG A 263 4.99 19.10 3.45
C ARG A 263 5.39 17.64 3.70
N GLU A 264 4.45 16.73 3.68
CA GLU A 264 4.66 15.29 3.87
C GLU A 264 5.63 14.76 2.81
N PHE A 265 5.38 15.07 1.53
CA PHE A 265 6.28 14.67 0.44
C PHE A 265 7.73 15.13 0.69
N LEU A 266 7.93 16.40 1.06
CA LEU A 266 9.26 16.95 1.31
C LEU A 266 9.95 16.32 2.53
N ILE A 267 9.21 16.06 3.60
CA ILE A 267 9.72 15.36 4.79
C ILE A 267 10.14 13.94 4.41
N GLY A 268 9.26 13.19 3.75
CA GLY A 268 9.53 11.83 3.28
C GLY A 268 10.74 11.79 2.35
N LEU A 269 10.85 12.73 1.42
CA LEU A 269 11.98 12.84 0.50
C LEU A 269 13.29 13.12 1.24
N ALA A 270 13.29 14.06 2.19
CA ALA A 270 14.48 14.42 2.95
C ALA A 270 14.99 13.25 3.82
N VAL A 271 14.07 12.60 4.55
CA VAL A 271 14.41 11.43 5.36
C VAL A 271 14.85 10.26 4.48
N GLY A 272 14.21 10.07 3.33
CA GLY A 272 14.53 9.01 2.38
C GLY A 272 15.94 9.14 1.80
N PHE A 273 16.31 10.34 1.33
CA PHE A 273 17.66 10.58 0.84
C PHE A 273 18.72 10.49 1.95
N LEU A 274 18.40 10.91 3.18
CA LEU A 274 19.28 10.73 4.32
C LEU A 274 19.51 9.25 4.61
N ALA A 275 18.44 8.44 4.64
CA ALA A 275 18.51 6.99 4.84
C ALA A 275 19.32 6.32 3.73
N LEU A 276 19.12 6.72 2.47
CA LEU A 276 19.88 6.22 1.32
C LEU A 276 21.37 6.56 1.43
N LEU A 277 21.71 7.78 1.84
CA LEU A 277 23.10 8.19 2.05
C LEU A 277 23.75 7.35 3.15
N VAL A 278 23.07 7.19 4.30
CA VAL A 278 23.56 6.36 5.41
C VAL A 278 23.76 4.92 4.96
N PHE A 279 22.81 4.33 4.23
CA PHE A 279 22.93 2.96 3.71
C PHE A 279 24.15 2.82 2.80
N LYS A 280 24.34 3.73 1.84
CA LYS A 280 25.51 3.70 0.94
C LYS A 280 26.82 3.87 1.69
N LEU A 281 26.86 4.74 2.68
CA LEU A 281 28.05 4.96 3.51
C LEU A 281 28.38 3.70 4.31
N VAL A 282 27.39 3.06 4.92
CA VAL A 282 27.58 1.78 5.64
C VAL A 282 28.09 0.70 4.69
N MET A 283 27.48 0.54 3.51
CA MET A 283 27.91 -0.45 2.52
C MET A 283 29.33 -0.18 2.02
N TRP A 284 29.71 1.09 1.84
CA TRP A 284 31.06 1.48 1.47
C TRP A 284 32.08 1.14 2.57
N VAL A 285 31.76 1.44 3.84
CA VAL A 285 32.61 1.07 4.99
C VAL A 285 32.75 -0.45 5.13
N VAL A 286 31.64 -1.19 5.01
CA VAL A 286 31.67 -2.67 5.06
C VAL A 286 32.48 -3.24 3.91
N GLY A 287 32.36 -2.66 2.71
CA GLY A 287 33.18 -3.02 1.56
C GLY A 287 34.67 -2.77 1.78
N MET A 288 35.02 -1.67 2.46
CA MET A 288 36.40 -1.37 2.86
C MET A 288 36.95 -2.33 3.92
N ILE A 289 36.11 -2.84 4.82
CA ILE A 289 36.50 -3.80 5.86
C ILE A 289 36.63 -5.23 5.32
N ARG A 290 35.86 -5.56 4.27
CA ARG A 290 35.88 -6.90 3.63
C ARG A 290 36.89 -7.01 2.47
N GLY A 291 37.46 -5.88 2.01
CA GLY A 291 38.58 -5.84 1.07
C GLY A 291 39.92 -5.91 1.78
#